data_AF-A0A7C2FXG7-F1
#
_entry.id   AF-A0A7C2FXG7-F1
#
_cell.length_a   1.000
_cell.length_b   1.000
_cell.length_c   1.000
_cell.angle_alpha   90.00
_cell.angle_beta   90.00
_cell.angle_gamma   90.00
#
_symmetry.space_group_name_H-M   'P 1'
#
loop_
_entity.id
_entity.type
_entity.pdbx_description
1 polymer ?
#
loop_
_entity_poly.entity_id
_entity_poly.type
_entity_poly.pdbx_seq_one_letter_code
_entity_poly.pdbx_strand_id
1 'polypeptide(L)'
;MKTVLRLWLVLAVILLPIFLVSLNVRFLVNNLDLYLWGFEQNRVAATTGLTPDQLEFIAEQFIGYFNSDREPLDIRVRRGETEYPLFTEREILHLRDVKGLVVGLDRVGLLTGLLLLGFVGASLLGERRAGLVLIGDWLALGGALTLGLFLVGGLALLVGFDRLFLLFHLVSFRNDLWVLDPAEHNLIRLFPEPFWFSAALMLAAFTTAQGILALFLGLLLGRAGAAAPAPKGR
;
A
#
# COMPACT_ATOMS: atom_id res chain seq x y z
N MET A 1 5.41 -14.21 31.42
CA MET A 1 6.16 -13.49 30.36
C MET A 1 6.39 -14.33 29.09
N LYS A 2 7.00 -15.53 29.17
CA LYS A 2 7.32 -16.34 27.96
C LYS A 2 6.10 -16.67 27.07
N THR A 3 4.96 -17.04 27.66
CA THR A 3 3.72 -17.33 26.90
C THR A 3 3.16 -16.09 26.20
N VAL A 4 3.17 -14.94 26.88
CA VAL A 4 2.69 -13.65 26.32
C VAL A 4 3.55 -13.23 25.12
N LEU A 5 4.87 -13.36 25.22
CA LEU A 5 5.78 -13.00 24.12
C LEU A 5 5.65 -13.94 22.91
N ARG A 6 5.31 -15.21 23.14
CA ARG A 6 4.99 -16.17 22.07
C ARG A 6 3.66 -15.86 21.37
N LEU A 7 2.63 -15.46 22.12
CA LEU A 7 1.37 -14.99 21.53
C LEU A 7 1.59 -13.71 20.72
N TRP A 8 2.41 -12.78 21.24
CA TRP A 8 2.76 -11.57 20.52
C TRP A 8 3.59 -11.87 19.26
N LEU A 9 4.46 -12.88 19.27
CA LEU A 9 5.16 -13.33 18.06
C LEU A 9 4.18 -13.76 16.96
N VAL A 10 3.16 -14.57 17.29
CA VAL A 10 2.14 -14.98 16.30
C VAL A 10 1.41 -13.76 15.72
N LEU A 11 1.02 -12.82 16.59
CA LEU A 11 0.41 -11.57 16.16
C LEU A 11 1.38 -10.78 15.25
N ALA A 12 2.63 -10.60 15.65
CA ALA A 12 3.63 -9.86 14.89
C ALA A 12 3.88 -10.47 13.49
N VAL A 13 3.86 -11.81 13.38
CA VAL A 13 3.93 -12.52 12.08
C VAL A 13 2.78 -12.12 11.17
N ILE A 14 1.55 -12.04 11.69
CA ILE A 14 0.36 -11.63 10.92
C ILE A 14 0.38 -10.13 10.59
N LEU A 15 0.88 -9.30 11.51
CA LEU A 15 0.93 -7.85 11.33
C LEU A 15 1.96 -7.41 10.29
N LEU A 16 3.03 -8.19 10.05
CA LEU A 16 4.08 -7.82 9.09
C LEU A 16 3.55 -7.60 7.66
N PRO A 17 2.83 -8.53 7.01
CA PRO A 17 2.29 -8.29 5.67
C PRO A 17 1.34 -7.09 5.63
N ILE A 18 0.51 -6.90 6.66
CA ILE A 18 -0.41 -5.75 6.75
C ILE A 18 0.38 -4.43 6.77
N PHE A 19 1.41 -4.36 7.62
CA PHE A 19 2.28 -3.20 7.73
C PHE A 19 2.99 -2.88 6.41
N LEU A 20 3.56 -3.90 5.75
CA LEU A 20 4.25 -3.73 4.46
C LEU A 20 3.31 -3.26 3.35
N VAL A 21 2.08 -3.79 3.30
CA VAL A 21 1.07 -3.34 2.35
C VAL A 21 0.69 -1.88 2.60
N SER A 22 0.39 -1.51 3.85
CA SER A 22 0.09 -0.11 4.20
C SER A 22 1.25 0.82 3.80
N LEU A 23 2.48 0.43 4.08
CA LEU A 23 3.69 1.20 3.73
C LEU A 23 3.82 1.37 2.21
N ASN A 24 3.66 0.30 1.44
CA ASN A 24 3.81 0.33 -0.01
C ASN A 24 2.66 1.07 -0.70
N VAL A 25 1.42 0.95 -0.22
CA VAL A 25 0.30 1.75 -0.74
C VAL A 25 0.55 3.22 -0.46
N ARG A 26 0.97 3.58 0.76
CA ARG A 26 1.34 4.96 1.09
C ARG A 26 2.44 5.47 0.16
N PHE A 27 3.48 4.67 -0.08
CA PHE A 27 4.55 5.02 -1.00
C PHE A 27 4.02 5.28 -2.43
N LEU A 28 3.23 4.36 -2.98
CA LEU A 28 2.71 4.46 -4.35
C LEU A 28 1.75 5.65 -4.52
N VAL A 29 0.83 5.87 -3.57
CA VAL A 29 -0.10 7.01 -3.59
C VAL A 29 0.64 8.35 -3.59
N ASN A 30 1.83 8.41 -2.99
CA ASN A 30 2.67 9.59 -2.88
C ASN A 30 3.78 9.69 -3.95
N ASN A 31 3.80 8.77 -4.92
CA ASN A 31 4.86 8.73 -5.92
C ASN A 31 4.42 9.46 -7.19
N LEU A 32 4.88 10.71 -7.39
CA LEU A 32 4.53 11.51 -8.57
C LEU A 32 4.90 10.81 -9.88
N ASP A 33 6.06 10.15 -9.93
CA ASP A 33 6.53 9.45 -11.13
C ASP A 33 5.56 8.36 -11.59
N LEU A 34 4.90 7.65 -10.67
CA LEU A 34 3.88 6.64 -10.99
C LEU A 34 2.68 7.26 -11.70
N TYR A 35 2.21 8.43 -11.24
CA TYR A 35 1.10 9.14 -11.91
C TYR A 35 1.52 9.55 -13.31
N LEU A 36 2.66 10.23 -13.45
CA LEU A 36 3.14 10.74 -14.73
C LEU A 36 3.42 9.61 -15.73
N TRP A 37 4.13 8.58 -15.30
CA TRP A 37 4.37 7.38 -16.10
C TRP A 37 3.05 6.72 -16.49
N GLY A 38 2.13 6.56 -15.54
CA GLY A 38 0.81 5.99 -15.80
C GLY A 38 0.00 6.79 -16.80
N PHE A 39 0.02 8.12 -16.71
CA PHE A 39 -0.66 9.00 -17.65
C PHE A 39 -0.06 8.92 -19.06
N GLU A 40 1.26 8.83 -19.16
CA GLU A 40 1.96 8.64 -20.43
C GLU A 40 1.63 7.28 -21.07
N GLN A 41 1.80 6.18 -20.33
CA GLN A 41 1.54 4.82 -20.84
C GLN A 41 0.10 4.64 -21.31
N ASN A 42 -0.85 5.28 -20.64
CA ASN A 42 -2.27 5.21 -20.97
C ASN A 42 -2.74 6.32 -21.92
N ARG A 43 -1.82 7.13 -22.47
CA ARG A 43 -2.11 8.23 -23.40
C ARG A 43 -3.22 9.16 -22.91
N VAL A 44 -3.21 9.47 -21.62
CA VAL A 44 -4.26 10.24 -20.95
C VAL A 44 -4.43 11.62 -21.58
N ALA A 45 -3.33 12.27 -21.99
CA ALA A 45 -3.38 13.54 -22.71
C ALA A 45 -4.23 13.45 -23.99
N ALA A 46 -4.13 12.35 -24.75
CA ALA A 46 -4.88 12.17 -26.00
C ALA A 46 -6.36 11.88 -25.74
N THR A 47 -6.69 11.12 -24.70
CA THR A 47 -8.08 10.79 -24.37
C THR A 47 -8.79 11.92 -23.66
N THR A 48 -8.06 12.82 -22.99
CA THR A 48 -8.62 13.93 -22.22
C THR A 48 -8.49 15.30 -22.83
N GLY A 49 -7.53 15.52 -23.72
CA GLY A 49 -7.17 16.84 -24.22
C GLY A 49 -6.48 17.71 -23.15
N LEU A 50 -6.04 17.11 -22.04
CA LEU A 50 -5.25 17.79 -21.02
C LEU A 50 -3.78 17.91 -21.46
N THR A 51 -3.16 19.03 -21.17
CA THR A 51 -1.73 19.24 -21.44
C THR A 51 -0.87 18.49 -20.41
N PRO A 52 0.42 18.21 -20.72
CA PRO A 52 1.35 17.62 -19.75
C PRO A 52 1.40 18.38 -18.42
N ASP A 53 1.52 19.71 -18.46
CA ASP A 53 1.54 20.56 -17.25
C ASP A 53 0.25 20.44 -16.43
N GLN A 54 -0.90 20.29 -17.08
CA GLN A 54 -2.17 20.07 -16.39
C GLN A 54 -2.21 18.69 -15.72
N LEU A 55 -1.67 17.66 -16.37
CA LEU A 55 -1.61 16.31 -15.81
C LEU A 55 -0.68 16.23 -14.60
N GLU A 56 0.47 16.90 -14.65
CA GLU A 56 1.38 17.01 -13.52
C GLU A 56 0.71 17.74 -12.35
N PHE A 57 0.10 18.90 -12.61
CA PHE A 57 -0.68 19.63 -11.60
C PHE A 57 -1.78 18.74 -10.99
N ILE A 58 -2.53 17.99 -11.81
CA ILE A 58 -3.56 17.06 -11.33
C ILE A 58 -2.94 16.01 -10.39
N ALA A 59 -1.84 15.37 -10.79
CA ALA A 59 -1.15 14.39 -9.95
C ALA A 59 -0.74 14.97 -8.58
N GLU A 60 -0.18 16.17 -8.58
CA GLU A 60 0.16 16.90 -7.33
C GLU A 60 -1.08 17.18 -6.48
N GLN A 61 -2.21 17.55 -7.09
CA GLN A 61 -3.47 17.75 -6.36
C GLN A 61 -3.98 16.44 -5.74
N PHE A 62 -3.87 15.29 -6.43
CA PHE A 62 -4.22 13.99 -5.86
C PHE A 62 -3.34 13.63 -4.66
N ILE A 63 -2.02 13.81 -4.79
CA ILE A 63 -1.08 13.57 -3.69
C ILE A 63 -1.42 14.49 -2.50
N GLY A 64 -1.61 15.79 -2.74
CA GLY A 64 -1.99 16.75 -1.69
C GLY A 64 -3.34 16.43 -1.03
N TYR A 65 -4.30 15.94 -1.81
CA TYR A 65 -5.62 15.57 -1.32
C TYR A 65 -5.58 14.42 -0.32
N PHE A 66 -4.81 13.37 -0.62
CA PHE A 66 -4.68 12.21 0.28
C PHE A 66 -3.83 12.51 1.54
N ASN A 67 -3.05 13.60 1.54
CA ASN A 67 -2.19 14.00 2.66
C ASN A 67 -2.70 15.23 3.42
N SER A 68 -3.96 15.60 3.27
CA SER A 68 -4.56 16.74 3.98
C SER A 68 -5.99 16.49 4.39
N ASP A 69 -6.56 17.36 5.22
CA ASP A 69 -7.99 17.33 5.57
C ASP A 69 -8.86 18.06 4.53
N ARG A 70 -8.30 18.50 3.39
CA ARG A 70 -9.04 19.24 2.37
C ARG A 70 -10.08 18.35 1.70
N GLU A 71 -11.33 18.81 1.65
CA GLU A 71 -12.41 18.20 0.87
C GLU A 71 -13.39 19.28 0.39
N PRO A 72 -14.02 19.11 -0.79
CA PRO A 72 -13.79 18.06 -1.78
C PRO A 72 -12.49 18.25 -2.60
N LEU A 73 -12.12 17.24 -3.41
CA LEU A 73 -11.11 17.42 -4.47
C LEU A 73 -11.74 18.15 -5.67
N ASP A 74 -11.83 19.48 -5.61
CA ASP A 74 -12.30 20.34 -6.71
C ASP A 74 -11.12 20.83 -7.56
N ILE A 75 -10.73 20.02 -8.55
CA ILE A 75 -9.73 20.43 -9.54
C ILE A 75 -10.43 21.13 -10.70
N ARG A 76 -9.94 22.31 -11.06
CA ARG A 76 -10.39 23.05 -12.23
C ARG A 76 -9.32 23.10 -13.28
N VAL A 77 -9.70 22.82 -14.53
CA VAL A 77 -8.80 22.81 -15.68
C VAL A 77 -9.24 23.87 -16.68
N ARG A 78 -8.26 24.55 -17.27
CA ARG A 78 -8.50 25.57 -18.29
C ARG A 78 -8.56 24.96 -19.67
N ARG A 79 -9.57 25.33 -20.45
CA ARG A 79 -9.66 25.05 -21.90
C ARG A 79 -9.92 26.36 -22.63
N GLY A 80 -8.92 26.86 -23.33
CA GLY A 80 -8.95 28.22 -23.90
C GLY A 80 -8.96 29.28 -22.78
N GLU A 81 -9.93 30.19 -22.82
CA GLU A 81 -10.07 31.27 -21.83
C GLU A 81 -10.96 30.91 -20.63
N THR A 82 -11.54 29.70 -20.61
CA THR A 82 -12.53 29.31 -19.60
C THR A 82 -12.03 28.17 -18.73
N GLU A 83 -12.39 28.19 -17.45
CA GLU A 83 -12.13 27.11 -16.49
C GLU A 83 -13.38 26.26 -16.27
N TYR A 84 -13.17 24.96 -16.17
CA TYR A 84 -14.23 23.97 -15.97
C TYR A 84 -13.84 23.01 -14.84
N PRO A 85 -14.81 22.52 -14.06
CA PRO A 85 -14.55 21.43 -13.11
C PRO A 85 -14.09 20.19 -13.88
N LEU A 86 -13.01 19.56 -13.41
CA LEU A 86 -12.49 18.34 -14.02
C LEU A 86 -13.39 17.14 -13.75
N PHE A 87 -14.02 17.11 -12.58
CA PHE A 87 -14.82 16.00 -12.09
C PHE A 87 -16.28 16.40 -11.89
N THR A 88 -17.16 15.46 -12.17
CA THR A 88 -18.57 15.51 -11.80
C THR A 88 -18.77 15.35 -10.29
N GLU A 89 -19.97 15.65 -9.80
CA GLU A 89 -20.32 15.42 -8.38
C GLU A 89 -20.19 13.94 -7.99
N ARG A 90 -20.57 13.02 -8.89
CA ARG A 90 -20.41 11.56 -8.68
C ARG A 90 -18.96 11.18 -8.41
N GLU A 91 -18.04 11.65 -9.25
CA GLU A 91 -16.60 11.37 -9.11
C GLU A 91 -16.02 11.98 -7.83
N ILE A 92 -16.44 13.21 -7.48
CA ILE A 92 -16.01 13.87 -6.25
C ILE A 92 -16.44 13.08 -5.01
N LEU A 93 -17.69 12.59 -4.98
CA LEU A 93 -18.18 11.77 -3.87
C LEU A 93 -17.47 10.41 -3.81
N HIS A 94 -17.20 9.79 -4.96
CA HIS A 94 -16.39 8.56 -5.00
C HIS A 94 -14.97 8.80 -4.47
N LEU A 95 -14.33 9.91 -4.83
CA LEU A 95 -12.99 10.26 -4.35
C LEU A 95 -12.94 10.52 -2.85
N ARG A 96 -14.03 11.02 -2.25
CA ARG A 96 -14.18 11.09 -0.79
C ARG A 96 -14.16 9.70 -0.16
N ASP A 97 -14.91 8.75 -0.72
CA ASP A 97 -14.89 7.36 -0.22
C ASP A 97 -13.49 6.74 -0.35
N VAL A 98 -12.81 6.95 -1.48
CA VAL A 98 -11.42 6.51 -1.70
C VAL A 98 -10.46 7.13 -0.68
N LYS A 99 -10.61 8.43 -0.37
CA LYS A 99 -9.81 9.10 0.67
C LYS A 99 -10.00 8.45 2.04
N GLY A 100 -11.24 8.09 2.38
CA GLY A 100 -11.55 7.34 3.60
C GLY A 100 -10.77 6.01 3.69
N LEU A 101 -10.67 5.27 2.58
CA LEU A 101 -9.89 4.03 2.52
C LEU A 101 -8.39 4.27 2.65
N VAL A 102 -7.83 5.25 1.93
CA VAL A 102 -6.40 5.59 1.98
C VAL A 102 -5.99 6.03 3.39
N VAL A 103 -6.74 6.96 3.99
CA VAL A 103 -6.49 7.44 5.37
C VAL A 103 -6.71 6.32 6.39
N GLY A 104 -7.70 5.46 6.17
CA GLY A 104 -7.93 4.27 7.00
C GLY A 104 -6.73 3.31 6.98
N LEU A 105 -6.20 3.03 5.79
CA LEU A 105 -5.04 2.16 5.60
C LEU A 105 -3.77 2.76 6.21
N ASP A 106 -3.59 4.09 6.15
CA ASP A 106 -2.52 4.81 6.83
C ASP A 106 -2.58 4.63 8.35
N ARG A 107 -3.77 4.73 8.95
CA ARG A 107 -3.98 4.49 10.39
C ARG A 107 -3.68 3.05 10.77
N VAL A 108 -4.08 2.08 9.94
CA VAL A 108 -3.73 0.66 10.12
C VAL A 108 -2.22 0.48 10.05
N GLY A 109 -1.55 1.11 9.07
CA GLY A 109 -0.09 1.10 8.94
C GLY A 109 0.61 1.63 10.19
N LEU A 110 0.16 2.77 10.71
CA LEU A 110 0.70 3.35 11.95
C LEU A 110 0.51 2.41 13.14
N LEU A 111 -0.71 1.89 13.34
CA LEU A 111 -1.01 1.00 14.46
C LEU A 111 -0.17 -0.29 14.40
N THR A 112 -0.15 -0.95 13.24
CA THR A 112 0.64 -2.17 13.04
C THR A 112 2.13 -1.90 13.22
N GLY A 113 2.65 -0.78 12.68
CA GLY A 113 4.03 -0.34 12.90
C GLY A 113 4.38 -0.16 14.38
N LEU A 114 3.52 0.53 15.15
CA LEU A 114 3.72 0.71 16.59
C LEU A 114 3.70 -0.62 17.36
N LEU A 115 2.81 -1.55 17.00
CA LEU A 115 2.74 -2.89 17.60
C LEU A 115 3.99 -3.72 17.29
N LEU A 116 4.51 -3.64 16.06
CA LEU A 116 5.75 -4.30 15.66
C LEU A 116 6.98 -3.69 16.35
N LEU A 117 7.05 -2.36 16.45
CA LEU A 117 8.10 -1.67 17.22
C LEU A 117 8.06 -2.06 18.71
N GLY A 118 6.86 -2.13 19.29
CA GLY A 118 6.66 -2.62 20.65
C GLY A 118 7.13 -4.06 20.82
N PHE A 119 6.84 -4.94 19.86
CA PHE A 119 7.30 -6.33 19.88
C PHE A 119 8.83 -6.43 19.84
N VAL A 120 9.49 -5.65 18.97
CA VAL A 120 10.96 -5.59 18.88
C VAL A 120 11.53 -5.08 20.20
N GLY A 121 11.00 -3.99 20.75
CA GLY A 121 11.42 -3.43 22.03
C GLY A 121 11.29 -4.45 23.17
N ALA A 122 10.12 -5.07 23.31
CA ALA A 122 9.86 -6.08 24.33
C ALA A 122 10.76 -7.32 24.20
N SER A 123 11.08 -7.73 22.97
CA SER A 123 12.01 -8.83 22.71
C SER A 123 13.43 -8.50 23.16
N LEU A 124 13.86 -7.24 23.03
CA LEU A 124 15.20 -6.79 23.41
C LEU A 124 15.37 -6.41 24.89
N LEU A 125 14.27 -6.20 25.64
CA LEU A 125 14.32 -5.94 27.08
C LEU A 125 14.79 -7.14 27.91
N GLY A 126 14.67 -8.35 27.37
CA GLY A 126 15.10 -9.58 28.01
C GLY A 126 16.57 -9.90 27.75
N GLU A 127 16.88 -11.19 27.75
CA GLU A 127 18.22 -11.65 27.37
C GLU A 127 18.44 -11.40 25.87
N ARG A 128 19.44 -10.58 25.53
CA ARG A 128 19.69 -10.11 24.16
C ARG A 128 19.67 -11.24 23.12
N ARG A 129 20.21 -12.42 23.45
CA ARG A 129 20.24 -13.58 22.54
C ARG A 129 18.85 -14.13 22.25
N ALA A 130 18.08 -14.39 23.29
CA ALA A 130 16.71 -14.86 23.16
C ALA A 130 15.85 -13.84 22.40
N GLY A 131 16.08 -12.54 22.64
CA GLY A 131 15.44 -11.45 21.90
C GLY A 131 15.75 -11.46 20.40
N LEU A 132 17.04 -11.62 20.04
CA LEU A 132 17.45 -11.70 18.63
C LEU A 132 16.88 -12.94 17.92
N VAL A 133 16.78 -14.07 18.61
CA VAL A 133 16.13 -15.28 18.07
C VAL A 133 14.64 -15.01 17.81
N LEU A 134 13.92 -14.38 18.74
CA LEU A 134 12.50 -14.07 18.57
C LEU A 134 12.23 -13.09 17.41
N ILE A 135 13.08 -12.07 17.26
CA ILE A 135 13.01 -11.15 16.13
C ILE A 135 13.34 -11.90 14.83
N GLY A 136 14.33 -12.80 14.87
CA GLY A 136 14.68 -13.66 13.75
C GLY A 136 13.50 -14.54 13.29
N ASP A 137 12.86 -15.23 14.23
CA ASP A 137 11.69 -16.08 14.00
C ASP A 137 10.51 -15.26 13.44
N TRP A 138 10.26 -14.08 13.99
CA TRP A 138 9.21 -13.17 13.49
C TRP A 138 9.46 -12.77 12.04
N LEU A 139 10.65 -12.28 11.72
CA LEU A 139 10.99 -11.84 10.37
C LEU A 139 10.99 -13.00 9.38
N ALA A 140 11.47 -14.19 9.80
CA ALA A 140 11.46 -15.39 8.97
C ALA A 140 10.04 -15.86 8.66
N LEU A 141 9.21 -16.06 9.69
CA LEU A 141 7.84 -16.55 9.53
C LEU A 141 6.93 -15.51 8.87
N GLY A 142 7.03 -14.24 9.27
CA GLY A 142 6.29 -13.15 8.66
C GLY A 142 6.71 -12.88 7.22
N GLY A 143 8.01 -12.97 6.93
CA GLY A 143 8.55 -12.86 5.56
C GLY A 143 8.06 -14.00 4.67
N ALA A 144 8.08 -15.25 5.16
CA ALA A 144 7.54 -16.41 4.46
C ALA A 144 6.02 -16.30 4.23
N LEU A 145 5.26 -15.84 5.23
CA LEU A 145 3.82 -15.58 5.10
C LEU A 145 3.55 -14.52 4.04
N THR A 146 4.27 -13.41 4.08
CA THR A 146 4.15 -12.31 3.11
C THR A 146 4.45 -12.81 1.70
N LEU A 147 5.55 -13.55 1.53
CA LEU A 147 5.93 -14.15 0.25
C LEU A 147 4.84 -15.10 -0.28
N GLY A 148 4.33 -16.00 0.57
CA GLY A 148 3.28 -16.94 0.18
C GLY A 148 2.00 -16.24 -0.27
N LEU A 149 1.53 -15.25 0.51
CA LEU A 149 0.33 -14.47 0.18
C LEU A 149 0.49 -13.71 -1.14
N PHE A 150 1.65 -13.08 -1.36
CA PHE A 150 1.86 -12.23 -2.53
C PHE A 150 2.23 -13.00 -3.81
N LEU A 151 2.80 -14.20 -3.71
CA LEU A 151 2.94 -15.08 -4.87
C LEU A 151 1.57 -15.57 -5.36
N VAL A 152 0.70 -15.99 -4.44
CA VAL A 152 -0.67 -16.42 -4.79
C VAL A 152 -1.51 -15.24 -5.28
N GLY A 153 -1.48 -14.12 -4.56
CA GLY A 153 -2.21 -12.90 -4.94
C GLY A 153 -1.71 -12.31 -6.25
N GLY A 154 -0.39 -12.28 -6.47
CA GLY A 154 0.22 -11.84 -7.73
C GLY A 154 -0.19 -12.70 -8.91
N LEU A 155 -0.24 -14.03 -8.73
CA LEU A 155 -0.75 -14.93 -9.78
C LEU A 155 -2.25 -14.68 -10.07
N ALA A 156 -3.05 -14.46 -9.02
CA ALA A 156 -4.47 -14.13 -9.20
C ALA A 156 -4.66 -12.81 -9.95
N LEU A 157 -3.84 -11.79 -9.67
CA LEU A 157 -3.81 -10.52 -10.41
C LEU A 157 -3.52 -10.74 -11.90
N LEU A 158 -2.54 -11.58 -12.24
CA LEU A 158 -2.17 -11.85 -13.64
C LEU A 158 -3.27 -12.59 -14.43
N VAL A 159 -4.06 -13.43 -13.76
CA VAL A 159 -5.06 -14.29 -14.43
C VAL A 159 -6.44 -13.64 -14.49
N GLY A 160 -6.77 -12.73 -13.58
CA GLY A 160 -8.14 -12.22 -13.43
C GLY A 160 -8.24 -10.85 -12.78
N PHE A 161 -7.44 -9.89 -13.26
CA PHE A 161 -7.44 -8.52 -12.72
C PHE A 161 -8.84 -7.90 -12.68
N ASP A 162 -9.61 -7.95 -13.76
CA ASP A 162 -10.93 -7.29 -13.87
C ASP A 162 -11.89 -7.77 -12.78
N ARG A 163 -11.87 -9.07 -12.48
CA ARG A 163 -12.69 -9.66 -11.40
C ARG A 163 -12.23 -9.22 -10.02
N LEU A 164 -10.92 -9.12 -9.81
CA LEU A 164 -10.36 -8.63 -8.55
C LEU A 164 -10.62 -7.14 -8.36
N PHE A 165 -10.53 -6.35 -9.44
CA PHE A 165 -10.86 -4.93 -9.45
C PHE A 165 -12.34 -4.72 -9.12
N LEU A 166 -13.25 -5.49 -9.73
CA LEU A 166 -14.67 -5.48 -9.37
C LEU A 166 -14.90 -5.87 -7.91
N LEU A 167 -14.28 -6.97 -7.45
CA LEU A 167 -14.44 -7.44 -6.07
C LEU A 167 -13.94 -6.39 -5.06
N PHE A 168 -12.82 -5.73 -5.37
CA PHE A 168 -12.31 -4.63 -4.55
C PHE A 168 -13.36 -3.53 -4.38
N HIS A 169 -14.03 -3.11 -5.46
CA HIS A 169 -15.06 -2.09 -5.37
C HIS A 169 -16.29 -2.55 -4.57
N LEU A 170 -16.75 -3.79 -4.78
CA LEU A 170 -17.90 -4.35 -4.05
C LEU A 170 -17.64 -4.52 -2.55
N VAL A 171 -16.39 -4.78 -2.15
CA VAL A 171 -16.02 -4.91 -0.73
C VAL A 171 -15.75 -3.54 -0.10
N SER A 172 -15.17 -2.61 -0.86
CA SER A 172 -14.75 -1.30 -0.37
C SER A 172 -15.88 -0.29 -0.28
N PHE A 173 -16.87 -0.37 -1.17
CA PHE A 173 -17.93 0.63 -1.30
C PHE A 173 -19.32 0.01 -1.15
N ARG A 174 -20.21 0.72 -0.47
CA ARG A 174 -21.61 0.32 -0.26
C ARG A 174 -22.60 1.02 -1.20
N ASN A 175 -22.08 1.78 -2.16
CA ASN A 175 -22.83 2.56 -3.15
C ASN A 175 -22.30 2.24 -4.56
N ASP A 176 -22.85 2.90 -5.58
CA ASP A 176 -22.50 2.75 -7.00
C ASP A 176 -21.71 3.95 -7.55
N LEU A 177 -21.20 4.85 -6.70
CA LEU A 177 -20.48 6.06 -7.14
C LEU A 177 -19.19 5.75 -7.91
N TRP A 178 -18.63 4.55 -7.71
CA TRP A 178 -17.46 4.04 -8.40
C TRP A 178 -17.74 3.49 -9.81
N VAL A 179 -19.01 3.33 -10.19
CA VAL A 179 -19.40 2.92 -11.54
C VAL A 179 -19.36 4.15 -12.45
N LEU A 180 -18.24 4.30 -13.18
CA LEU A 180 -17.96 5.47 -14.00
C LEU A 180 -17.99 5.13 -15.49
N ASP A 181 -18.71 5.94 -16.26
CA ASP A 181 -18.71 5.91 -17.73
C ASP A 181 -17.56 6.76 -18.29
N PRO A 182 -16.61 6.22 -19.07
CA PRO A 182 -15.53 6.99 -19.70
C PRO A 182 -16.01 8.07 -20.70
N ALA A 183 -17.25 8.00 -21.19
CA ALA A 183 -17.83 9.06 -22.01
C ALA A 183 -18.13 10.33 -21.20
N GLU A 184 -18.43 10.19 -19.91
CA GLU A 184 -18.89 11.29 -19.04
C GLU A 184 -17.88 11.65 -17.93
N HIS A 185 -17.09 10.69 -17.46
CA HIS A 185 -16.27 10.80 -16.26
C HIS A 185 -14.78 10.82 -16.63
N ASN A 186 -14.07 11.87 -16.21
CA ASN A 186 -12.64 12.01 -16.47
C ASN A 186 -11.78 11.15 -15.54
N LEU A 187 -12.25 10.79 -14.35
CA LEU A 187 -11.51 10.02 -13.36
C LEU A 187 -11.10 8.64 -13.89
N ILE A 188 -12.03 7.93 -14.54
CA ILE A 188 -11.74 6.63 -15.18
C ILE A 188 -10.86 6.77 -16.43
N ARG A 189 -10.79 7.96 -17.04
CA ARG A 189 -9.88 8.26 -18.15
C ARG A 189 -8.48 8.65 -17.69
N LEU A 190 -8.34 9.27 -16.53
CA LEU A 190 -7.06 9.54 -15.87
C LEU A 190 -6.45 8.24 -15.31
N PHE A 191 -7.26 7.42 -14.66
CA PHE A 191 -6.86 6.16 -14.04
C PHE A 191 -7.61 4.97 -14.65
N PRO A 192 -7.36 4.65 -15.93
CA PRO A 192 -7.98 3.51 -16.58
C PRO A 192 -7.49 2.20 -15.97
N GLU A 193 -8.17 1.11 -16.25
CA GLU A 193 -7.84 -0.22 -15.72
C GLU A 193 -6.34 -0.60 -15.83
N PRO A 194 -5.62 -0.35 -16.94
CA PRO A 194 -4.19 -0.71 -17.03
C PRO A 194 -3.29 0.10 -16.09
N PHE A 195 -3.69 1.32 -15.68
CA PHE A 195 -3.01 2.07 -14.63
C PHE A 195 -3.06 1.30 -13.31
N TRP A 196 -4.27 0.87 -12.91
CA TRP A 196 -4.48 0.15 -11.66
C TRP A 196 -3.84 -1.23 -11.66
N PHE A 197 -3.85 -1.92 -12.81
CA PHE A 197 -3.14 -3.18 -12.97
C PHE A 197 -1.63 -3.01 -12.71
N SER A 198 -1.02 -1.99 -13.32
CA SER A 198 0.40 -1.68 -13.14
C SER A 198 0.72 -1.32 -11.68
N ALA A 199 -0.11 -0.48 -11.04
CA ALA A 199 0.05 -0.13 -9.63
C ALA A 199 -0.09 -1.36 -8.71
N ALA A 200 -1.04 -2.25 -8.98
CA ALA A 200 -1.24 -3.49 -8.23
C ALA A 200 -0.05 -4.46 -8.40
N LEU A 201 0.52 -4.56 -9.60
CA LEU A 201 1.74 -5.33 -9.83
C LEU A 201 2.95 -4.74 -9.10
N MET A 202 3.11 -3.41 -9.09
CA MET A 202 4.18 -2.75 -8.33
C MET A 202 4.04 -2.98 -6.83
N LEU A 203 2.81 -2.86 -6.30
CA LEU A 203 2.51 -3.20 -4.90
C LEU A 203 2.90 -4.65 -4.59
N ALA A 204 2.53 -5.59 -5.46
CA ALA A 204 2.84 -7.00 -5.28
C ALA A 204 4.36 -7.25 -5.33
N ALA A 205 5.06 -6.63 -6.27
CA ALA A 205 6.51 -6.76 -6.43
C ALA A 205 7.28 -6.21 -5.23
N PHE A 206 6.97 -4.98 -4.79
CA PHE A 206 7.62 -4.36 -3.63
C PHE A 206 7.37 -5.14 -2.34
N THR A 207 6.13 -5.57 -2.11
CA THR A 207 5.78 -6.35 -0.93
C THR A 207 6.46 -7.72 -0.93
N THR A 208 6.54 -8.37 -2.11
CA THR A 208 7.28 -9.62 -2.29
C THR A 208 8.77 -9.44 -1.98
N ALA A 209 9.40 -8.40 -2.53
CA ALA A 209 10.82 -8.12 -2.30
C ALA A 209 11.12 -7.86 -0.81
N GLN A 210 10.27 -7.10 -0.12
CA GLN A 210 10.38 -6.87 1.32
C GLN A 210 10.14 -8.15 2.14
N GLY A 211 9.19 -9.00 1.73
CA GLY A 211 8.98 -10.31 2.35
C GLY A 211 10.19 -11.23 2.23
N ILE A 212 10.82 -11.27 1.05
CA ILE A 212 12.08 -11.99 0.82
C ILE A 212 13.19 -11.43 1.72
N LEU A 213 13.35 -10.12 1.77
CA LEU A 213 14.35 -9.47 2.62
C LEU A 213 14.12 -9.81 4.10
N ALA A 214 12.89 -9.70 4.59
CA ALA A 214 12.53 -10.06 5.95
C ALA A 214 12.86 -11.53 6.25
N LEU A 215 12.52 -12.43 5.34
CA LEU A 215 12.84 -13.86 5.47
C LEU A 215 14.35 -14.08 5.62
N PHE A 216 15.16 -13.51 4.73
CA PHE A 216 16.62 -13.65 4.77
C PHE A 216 17.22 -13.05 6.05
N LEU A 217 16.81 -11.83 6.43
CA LEU A 217 17.27 -11.19 7.66
C LEU A 217 16.88 -12.01 8.90
N GLY A 218 15.67 -12.56 8.91
CA GLY A 218 15.19 -13.43 9.98
C GLY A 218 16.07 -14.67 10.18
N LEU A 219 16.40 -15.35 9.07
CA LEU A 219 17.28 -16.52 9.08
C LEU A 219 18.70 -16.19 9.55
N LEU A 220 19.24 -15.02 9.21
CA LEU A 220 20.55 -14.57 9.66
C LEU A 220 20.57 -14.25 11.16
N LEU A 221 19.55 -13.54 11.66
CA LEU A 221 19.42 -13.18 13.07
C LEU A 221 19.21 -14.42 13.96
N GLY A 222 18.41 -15.38 13.51
CA GLY A 222 18.22 -16.66 14.21
C GLY A 222 19.54 -17.43 14.37
N ARG A 223 20.37 -17.48 13.32
CA ARG A 223 21.70 -18.10 13.37
C ARG A 223 22.66 -17.36 14.30
N ALA A 224 22.70 -16.03 14.23
CA ALA A 224 23.56 -15.20 15.08
C ALA A 224 23.20 -15.33 16.58
N GLY A 225 21.91 -15.42 16.90
CA GLY A 225 21.44 -15.66 18.26
C GLY A 225 21.82 -17.04 18.81
N ALA A 226 21.87 -18.07 17.94
CA ALA A 226 22.21 -19.44 18.31
C ALA A 226 23.73 -19.72 18.39
N ALA A 227 24.56 -19.00 17.61
CA ALA A 227 26.00 -19.30 17.48
C ALA A 227 26.92 -18.62 18.53
N ALA A 228 26.43 -17.74 19.40
CA ALA A 228 27.26 -17.05 20.38
C ALA A 228 27.60 -17.94 21.60
N PRO A 229 28.87 -18.08 22.02
CA PRO A 229 29.26 -18.94 23.15
C PRO A 229 28.58 -18.49 24.45
N ALA A 230 28.03 -19.40 25.27
CA ALA A 230 27.35 -19.07 26.53
C ALA A 230 28.20 -18.10 27.40
N PRO A 231 27.58 -17.10 28.07
CA PRO A 231 28.32 -16.27 29.00
C PRO A 231 28.96 -17.17 30.06
N LYS A 232 30.29 -17.13 30.18
CA LYS A 232 31.02 -17.81 31.24
C LYS A 232 30.65 -17.17 32.58
N GLY A 233 29.81 -17.85 33.36
CA GLY A 233 29.68 -17.71 34.81
C GLY A 233 29.07 -16.41 35.35
N ARG A 234 28.03 -16.56 36.18
CA ARG A 234 27.87 -15.79 37.41
C ARG A 234 27.72 -16.78 38.55
#